data_AF-A0A7K2M3A2-F1
#
_entry.id   AF-A0A7K2M3A2-F1
#
_cell.length_a   1.000
_cell.length_b   1.000
_cell.length_c   1.000
_cell.angle_alpha   90.00
_cell.angle_beta   90.00
_cell.angle_gamma   90.00
#
_symmetry.space_group_name_H-M   'P 1'
#
loop_
_entity.id
_entity.type
_entity.pdbx_description
1 polymer ?
#
loop_
_entity_poly.entity_id
_entity_poly.type
_entity_poly.pdbx_seq_one_letter_code
_entity_poly.pdbx_strand_id
1 'polypeptide(L)'
;MRDLKAVLTEPMSDLVRVQVTFVSPSGDRASGCTKESSATARLTLPEPLGGRDVVVDNYTRFTADGAKPPALRLCGKLGCTPPVTGCTAGSYEQALTTVDAPLHTYRDAERCDGKWLVLDISWRTGPACAGSPEPACSARLGDRWFFRAKKSGWEPIARTTDGGCRAVRQREPAFPVSLCASLAPLPPSLHPSHAPSSASPTPAS
;
A
#
# COMPACT_ATOMS: atom_id res chain seq x y z
N MET A 1 25.47 8.87 20.20
CA MET A 1 24.52 7.91 20.81
C MET A 1 25.12 7.38 22.11
N ARG A 2 24.32 7.23 23.16
CA ARG A 2 24.69 6.58 24.43
C ARG A 2 23.59 5.60 24.86
N ASP A 3 23.91 4.68 25.76
CA ASP A 3 22.96 3.78 26.41
C ASP A 3 22.08 2.96 25.46
N LEU A 4 22.61 2.59 24.28
CA LEU A 4 21.89 1.72 23.34
C LEU A 4 21.63 0.36 23.96
N LYS A 5 20.36 -0.04 24.05
CA LYS A 5 19.92 -1.33 24.58
C LYS A 5 18.79 -1.88 23.73
N ALA A 6 18.76 -3.21 23.60
CA ALA A 6 17.62 -3.95 23.09
C ALA A 6 17.12 -4.86 24.20
N VAL A 7 15.83 -4.79 24.53
CA VAL A 7 15.23 -5.59 25.60
C VAL A 7 14.00 -6.33 25.09
N LEU A 8 13.77 -7.52 25.64
CA LEU A 8 12.50 -8.21 25.46
C LEU A 8 11.45 -7.50 26.32
N THR A 9 10.36 -7.14 25.66
CA THR A 9 9.11 -6.78 26.35
C THR A 9 8.31 -8.07 26.60
N GLU A 10 7.25 -8.00 27.40
CA GLU A 10 6.53 -9.20 27.87
C GLU A 10 6.28 -10.22 26.76
N PRO A 11 6.63 -11.51 26.97
CA PRO A 11 6.58 -12.52 25.94
C PRO A 11 5.12 -12.79 25.54
N MET A 12 4.82 -12.56 24.26
CA MET A 12 3.58 -13.07 23.66
C MET A 12 3.88 -14.43 23.04
N SER A 13 2.90 -15.34 23.06
CA SER A 13 3.09 -16.71 22.58
C SER A 13 3.38 -16.79 21.08
N ASP A 14 2.96 -15.79 20.30
CA ASP A 14 3.04 -15.74 18.84
C ASP A 14 4.17 -14.87 18.29
N LEU A 15 4.74 -13.96 19.09
CA LEU A 15 5.80 -13.05 18.64
C LEU A 15 6.77 -12.60 19.72
N VAL A 16 7.99 -12.30 19.28
CA VAL A 16 9.08 -11.75 20.10
C VAL A 16 9.10 -10.24 19.93
N ARG A 17 8.76 -9.50 20.98
CA ARG A 17 8.74 -8.04 20.95
C ARG A 17 10.00 -7.46 21.57
N VAL A 18 10.76 -6.75 20.75
CA VAL A 18 12.02 -6.10 21.10
C VAL A 18 11.80 -4.60 21.17
N GLN A 19 12.22 -3.99 22.27
CA GLN A 19 12.26 -2.55 22.40
C GLN A 19 13.72 -2.08 22.33
N VAL A 20 14.00 -1.11 21.46
CA VAL A 20 15.32 -0.49 21.33
C VAL A 20 15.29 0.88 21.98
N THR A 21 16.17 1.10 22.95
CA THR A 21 16.30 2.38 23.65
C THR A 21 17.71 2.92 23.47
N PHE A 22 17.85 4.23 23.29
CA PHE A 22 19.12 4.92 23.23
C PHE A 22 18.95 6.40 23.59
N VAL A 23 20.04 7.05 24.00
CA VAL A 23 20.11 8.49 24.24
C VAL A 23 20.83 9.15 23.07
N SER A 24 20.21 10.17 22.49
CA SER A 24 20.77 10.95 21.38
C SER A 24 20.66 12.45 21.63
N PRO A 25 21.73 13.23 21.38
CA PRO A 25 21.68 14.69 21.41
C PRO A 25 21.08 15.28 20.11
N SER A 26 20.55 14.46 19.19
CA SER A 26 20.03 14.92 17.89
C SER A 26 18.87 15.93 17.99
N GLY A 27 18.18 16.01 19.13
CA GLY A 27 17.17 17.04 19.41
C GLY A 27 17.74 18.35 19.98
N ASP A 28 18.99 18.34 20.43
CA ASP A 28 19.67 19.51 20.99
C ASP A 28 20.45 20.23 19.88
N ARG A 29 19.81 21.27 19.30
CA ARG A 29 20.39 22.10 18.24
C ARG A 29 21.63 22.89 18.69
N ALA A 30 21.86 23.07 20.00
CA ALA A 30 23.03 23.78 20.51
C ALA A 30 24.28 22.87 20.64
N SER A 31 24.09 21.56 20.60
CA SER A 31 25.15 20.57 20.88
C SER A 31 26.19 20.37 19.76
N GLY A 32 26.00 20.96 18.58
CA GLY A 32 26.89 20.78 17.42
C GLY A 32 26.94 19.34 16.87
N CYS A 33 26.08 18.44 17.35
CA CYS A 33 26.03 17.05 16.92
C CYS A 33 25.30 16.92 15.57
N THR A 34 26.03 17.12 14.47
CA THR A 34 25.51 17.10 13.09
C THR A 34 25.74 15.78 12.35
N LYS A 35 26.37 14.80 13.01
CA LYS A 35 26.77 13.53 12.38
C LYS A 35 25.94 12.37 12.87
N GLU A 36 25.55 11.50 11.94
CA GLU A 36 24.91 10.23 12.23
C GLU A 36 25.95 9.10 12.30
N SER A 37 25.65 8.07 13.10
CA SER A 37 26.45 6.85 13.16
C SER A 37 25.54 5.66 13.42
N SER A 38 25.91 4.51 12.84
CA SER A 38 25.22 3.24 13.11
C SER A 38 25.81 2.57 14.35
N ALA A 39 24.97 1.91 15.14
CA ALA A 39 25.38 1.07 16.25
C ALA A 39 24.51 -0.19 16.30
N THR A 40 25.03 -1.25 16.93
CA THR A 40 24.37 -2.55 17.00
C THR A 40 24.09 -2.91 18.46
N ALA A 41 22.83 -3.25 18.75
CA ALA A 41 22.44 -3.89 20.00
C ALA A 41 22.35 -5.41 19.79
N ARG A 42 22.73 -6.19 20.81
CA ARG A 42 22.58 -7.66 20.80
C ARG A 42 21.60 -8.07 21.89
N LEU A 43 20.76 -9.03 21.56
CA LEU A 43 19.78 -9.61 22.45
C LEU A 43 19.82 -11.12 22.30
N THR A 44 19.85 -11.84 23.42
CA THR A 44 19.74 -13.29 23.45
C THR A 44 18.33 -13.65 23.86
N LEU A 45 17.66 -14.48 23.05
CA LEU A 45 16.33 -14.98 23.37
C LEU A 45 16.44 -16.13 24.39
N PRO A 46 15.52 -16.22 25.37
CA PRO A 46 15.50 -17.33 26.33
C PRO A 46 15.18 -18.67 25.66
N GLU A 47 14.50 -18.62 24.51
CA GLU A 47 14.16 -19.77 23.69
C GLU A 47 14.50 -19.49 22.22
N PRO A 48 14.78 -20.51 21.39
CA PRO A 48 14.98 -20.34 19.96
C PRO A 48 13.81 -19.61 19.30
N LEU A 49 14.06 -18.68 18.37
CA LEU A 49 13.01 -17.87 17.73
C LEU A 49 11.87 -18.73 17.16
N GLY A 50 12.19 -19.88 16.57
CA GLY A 50 11.20 -20.79 16.00
C GLY A 50 10.43 -20.12 14.86
N GLY A 51 9.13 -20.40 14.76
CA GLY A 51 8.22 -19.75 13.80
C GLY A 51 7.65 -18.40 14.27
N ARG A 52 8.19 -17.81 15.34
CA ARG A 52 7.71 -16.53 15.87
C ARG A 52 8.27 -15.38 15.07
N ASP A 53 7.45 -14.37 14.83
CA ASP A 53 7.90 -13.13 14.23
C ASP A 53 8.56 -12.23 15.28
N VAL A 54 9.46 -11.35 14.84
CA VAL A 54 10.11 -10.33 15.69
C VAL A 54 9.48 -8.97 15.41
N VAL A 55 9.01 -8.29 16.44
CA VAL A 55 8.50 -6.91 16.32
C VAL A 55 9.45 -5.97 17.06
N VAL A 56 9.97 -4.96 16.37
CA VAL A 56 10.81 -3.91 16.94
C VAL A 56 9.99 -2.64 17.16
N ASP A 57 10.01 -2.14 18.40
CA ASP A 57 9.35 -0.90 18.86
C ASP A 57 7.84 -0.79 18.53
N ASN A 58 7.16 -1.93 18.37
CA ASN A 58 5.75 -2.09 17.98
C ASN A 58 5.40 -1.88 16.50
N TYR A 59 6.33 -1.42 15.67
CA TYR A 59 6.01 -1.03 14.29
C TYR A 59 6.64 -1.96 13.25
N THR A 60 7.91 -2.32 13.45
CA THR A 60 8.68 -3.01 12.42
C THR A 60 8.67 -4.50 12.69
N ARG A 61 7.96 -5.26 11.87
CA ARG A 61 7.85 -6.71 12.00
C ARG A 61 8.79 -7.43 11.04
N PHE A 62 9.44 -8.47 11.54
CA PHE A 62 10.35 -9.33 10.80
C PHE A 62 9.92 -10.79 10.98
N THR A 63 10.24 -11.62 9.99
CA THR A 63 9.93 -13.05 10.03
C THR A 63 11.13 -13.89 9.58
N ALA A 64 11.24 -15.10 10.11
CA ALA A 64 12.21 -16.08 9.64
C ALA A 64 11.79 -16.70 8.30
N ASP A 65 10.51 -16.62 7.94
CA ASP A 65 9.97 -17.25 6.74
C ASP A 65 10.58 -16.70 5.47
N GLY A 66 11.25 -17.58 4.71
CA GLY A 66 11.93 -17.25 3.47
C GLY A 66 13.23 -16.46 3.66
N ALA A 67 13.70 -16.28 4.89
CA ALA A 67 14.98 -15.65 5.19
C ALA A 67 16.10 -16.71 5.30
N LYS A 68 17.34 -16.32 5.00
CA LYS A 68 18.52 -17.16 5.23
C LYS A 68 19.05 -16.89 6.65
N PRO A 69 19.10 -17.89 7.54
CA PRO A 69 19.67 -17.71 8.88
C PRO A 69 21.11 -17.17 8.81
N PRO A 70 21.53 -16.27 9.73
CA PRO A 70 20.78 -15.75 10.88
C PRO A 70 19.91 -14.51 10.57
N ALA A 71 19.78 -14.11 9.30
CA ALA A 71 19.00 -12.93 8.94
C ALA A 71 17.49 -13.19 9.05
N LEU A 72 16.73 -12.12 9.29
CA LEU A 72 15.28 -12.10 9.22
C LEU A 72 14.83 -11.24 8.04
N ARG A 73 13.68 -11.58 7.47
CA ARG A 73 13.06 -10.80 6.40
C ARG A 73 12.13 -9.76 7.00
N LEU A 74 12.28 -8.51 6.56
CA LEU A 74 11.32 -7.44 6.88
C LEU A 74 9.95 -7.77 6.27
N CYS A 75 8.90 -7.68 7.09
CA CYS A 75 7.52 -7.85 6.63
C CYS A 75 7.05 -6.60 5.89
N GLY A 76 6.26 -6.79 4.82
CA GLY A 76 5.75 -5.69 4.02
C GLY A 76 4.47 -5.08 4.61
N LYS A 77 3.90 -4.09 3.91
CA LYS A 77 2.58 -3.49 4.25
C LYS A 77 1.47 -4.52 4.46
N LEU A 78 1.58 -5.66 3.77
CA LEU A 78 0.61 -6.76 3.77
C LEU A 78 0.87 -7.81 4.85
N GLY A 79 1.81 -7.55 5.76
CA GLY A 79 2.23 -8.47 6.81
C GLY A 79 3.36 -9.41 6.39
N CYS A 80 3.63 -10.40 7.25
CA CYS A 80 4.74 -11.35 7.07
C CYS A 80 4.40 -12.49 6.10
N THR A 81 3.11 -12.83 6.04
CA THR A 81 2.49 -13.86 5.18
C THR A 81 1.43 -13.21 4.29
N PRO A 82 1.83 -12.38 3.32
CA PRO A 82 0.87 -11.75 2.41
C PRO A 82 0.09 -12.84 1.65
N PRO A 83 -1.21 -12.61 1.35
CA PRO A 83 -1.99 -13.52 0.53
C PRO A 83 -1.29 -13.80 -0.80
N VAL A 84 -1.40 -15.03 -1.30
CA VAL A 84 -0.90 -15.37 -2.63
C VAL A 84 -1.73 -14.61 -3.67
N THR A 85 -1.06 -14.16 -4.73
CA THR A 85 -1.74 -13.57 -5.89
C THR A 85 -2.67 -14.59 -6.55
N GLY A 86 -3.88 -14.18 -6.88
CA GLY A 86 -4.87 -15.07 -7.48
C GLY A 86 -6.24 -14.41 -7.60
N CYS A 87 -7.22 -15.16 -8.11
CA CYS A 87 -8.57 -14.66 -8.35
C CYS A 87 -9.46 -14.87 -7.12
N THR A 88 -9.12 -14.23 -6.01
CA THR A 88 -9.84 -14.33 -4.73
C THR A 88 -10.00 -12.96 -4.08
N ALA A 89 -11.05 -12.79 -3.27
CA ALA A 89 -11.31 -11.52 -2.59
C ALA A 89 -10.12 -11.03 -1.76
N GLY A 90 -9.48 -11.92 -0.97
CA GLY A 90 -8.31 -11.55 -0.17
C GLY A 90 -7.10 -11.11 -1.01
N SER A 91 -6.96 -11.66 -2.22
CA SER A 91 -5.92 -11.23 -3.17
C SER A 91 -6.25 -9.86 -3.80
N TYR A 92 -7.51 -9.52 -3.96
CA TYR A 92 -7.90 -8.20 -4.48
C TYR A 92 -7.76 -7.11 -3.40
N GLU A 93 -8.05 -7.40 -2.13
CA GLU A 93 -7.75 -6.51 -1.00
C GLU A 93 -6.25 -6.19 -0.91
N GLN A 94 -5.41 -7.20 -1.18
CA GLN A 94 -3.98 -7.03 -1.30
C GLN A 94 -3.63 -6.01 -2.40
N ALA A 95 -4.24 -6.11 -3.58
CA ALA A 95 -4.03 -5.18 -4.69
C ALA A 95 -4.47 -3.75 -4.35
N LEU A 96 -5.62 -3.58 -3.67
CA LEU A 96 -6.11 -2.28 -3.19
C LEU A 96 -5.11 -1.63 -2.23
N THR A 97 -4.57 -2.41 -1.31
CA THR A 97 -3.55 -1.94 -0.35
C THR A 97 -2.27 -1.52 -1.06
N THR A 98 -1.87 -2.23 -2.12
CA THR A 98 -0.64 -1.89 -2.88
C THR A 98 -0.72 -0.54 -3.59
N VAL A 99 -1.90 -0.12 -4.04
CA VAL A 99 -2.10 1.19 -4.69
C VAL A 99 -2.52 2.29 -3.71
N ASP A 100 -2.44 2.00 -2.40
CA ASP A 100 -2.89 2.89 -1.33
C ASP A 100 -4.32 3.40 -1.57
N ALA A 101 -5.22 2.49 -1.98
CA ALA A 101 -6.62 2.82 -2.26
C ALA A 101 -7.30 3.40 -1.01
N PRO A 102 -8.18 4.42 -1.15
CA PRO A 102 -8.88 5.01 -0.01
C PRO A 102 -9.69 3.99 0.80
N LEU A 103 -9.86 4.28 2.09
CA LEU A 103 -10.79 3.54 2.94
C LEU A 103 -12.21 3.59 2.34
N HIS A 104 -12.93 2.47 2.43
CA HIS A 104 -14.27 2.28 1.82
C HIS A 104 -14.29 2.40 0.28
N THR A 105 -13.22 1.95 -0.36
CA THR A 105 -13.21 1.71 -1.81
C THR A 105 -14.15 0.57 -2.19
N TYR A 106 -14.90 0.76 -3.26
CA TYR A 106 -15.72 -0.25 -3.92
C TYR A 106 -14.93 -0.85 -5.08
N ARG A 107 -15.07 -2.17 -5.30
CA ARG A 107 -14.60 -2.85 -6.50
C ARG A 107 -15.78 -2.97 -7.46
N ASP A 108 -15.83 -2.08 -8.46
CA ASP A 108 -16.96 -1.98 -9.38
C ASP A 108 -16.90 -3.05 -10.48
N ALA A 109 -15.68 -3.47 -10.86
CA ALA A 109 -15.46 -4.59 -11.78
C ALA A 109 -14.11 -5.28 -11.52
N GLU A 110 -14.09 -6.59 -11.78
CA GLU A 110 -12.93 -7.45 -11.57
C GLU A 110 -12.72 -8.36 -12.79
N ARG A 111 -11.48 -8.44 -13.30
CA ARG A 111 -11.06 -9.39 -14.35
C ARG A 111 -9.72 -10.00 -13.97
N CYS A 112 -9.66 -11.32 -13.81
CA CYS A 112 -8.47 -12.01 -13.33
C CYS A 112 -8.27 -13.33 -14.06
N ASP A 113 -7.01 -13.67 -14.36
CA ASP A 113 -6.60 -14.97 -14.90
C ASP A 113 -5.57 -15.70 -14.02
N GLY A 114 -5.34 -15.19 -12.81
CA GLY A 114 -4.39 -15.70 -11.83
C GLY A 114 -2.96 -15.16 -12.00
N LYS A 115 -2.60 -14.61 -13.17
CA LYS A 115 -1.31 -13.95 -13.40
C LYS A 115 -1.44 -12.44 -13.58
N TRP A 116 -2.61 -12.01 -14.01
CA TRP A 116 -2.96 -10.63 -14.32
C TRP A 116 -4.30 -10.31 -13.70
N LEU A 117 -4.46 -9.04 -13.33
CA LEU A 117 -5.67 -8.54 -12.70
C LEU A 117 -5.98 -7.14 -13.24
N VAL A 118 -7.26 -6.91 -13.51
CA VAL A 118 -7.83 -5.58 -13.73
C VAL A 118 -8.85 -5.33 -12.63
N LEU A 119 -8.72 -4.18 -11.95
CA LEU A 119 -9.69 -3.70 -10.99
C LEU A 119 -10.17 -2.32 -11.40
N ASP A 120 -11.49 -2.18 -11.51
CA ASP A 120 -12.15 -0.88 -11.51
C ASP A 120 -12.56 -0.57 -10.08
N ILE A 121 -12.07 0.54 -9.56
CA ILE A 121 -12.27 0.94 -8.17
C ILE A 121 -12.92 2.31 -8.11
N SER A 122 -13.78 2.51 -7.12
CA SER A 122 -14.32 3.84 -6.82
C SER A 122 -14.42 4.11 -5.32
N TRP A 123 -14.41 5.37 -4.94
CA TRP A 123 -14.57 5.81 -3.55
C TRP A 123 -15.40 7.09 -3.49
N ARG A 124 -16.15 7.25 -2.41
CA ARG A 124 -16.98 8.46 -2.20
C ARG A 124 -16.09 9.63 -1.80
N THR A 125 -16.38 10.80 -2.39
CA THR A 125 -15.69 12.06 -2.08
C THR A 125 -16.63 13.15 -1.55
N GLY A 126 -17.93 12.86 -1.49
CA GLY A 126 -18.96 13.75 -0.97
C GLY A 126 -19.15 13.69 0.55
N PRO A 127 -19.85 14.68 1.13
CA PRO A 127 -20.24 14.65 2.54
C PRO A 127 -21.13 13.45 2.86
N ALA A 128 -21.10 13.01 4.12
CA ALA A 128 -21.97 11.95 4.61
C ALA A 128 -23.41 12.46 4.73
N CYS A 129 -24.17 12.42 3.64
CA CYS A 129 -25.57 12.79 3.63
C CYS A 129 -26.44 11.57 3.90
N ALA A 130 -27.26 11.61 4.95
CA ALA A 130 -28.21 10.56 5.27
C ALA A 130 -29.37 10.51 4.26
N GLY A 131 -29.13 9.93 3.09
CA GLY A 131 -30.15 9.72 2.06
C GLY A 131 -30.57 10.97 1.27
N SER A 132 -29.82 12.07 1.37
CA SER A 132 -30.10 13.27 0.56
C SER A 132 -29.86 13.01 -0.93
N PRO A 133 -30.77 13.46 -1.82
CA PRO A 133 -30.62 13.34 -3.27
C PRO A 133 -29.65 14.35 -3.89
N GLU A 134 -29.03 15.22 -3.08
CA GLU A 134 -28.06 16.22 -3.54
C GLU A 134 -26.91 15.56 -4.32
N PRO A 135 -26.55 16.05 -5.53
CA PRO A 135 -25.53 15.43 -6.37
C PRO A 135 -24.19 15.23 -5.67
N ALA A 136 -23.80 16.19 -4.82
CA ALA A 136 -22.58 16.13 -4.02
C ALA A 136 -22.54 14.90 -3.10
N CYS A 137 -23.70 14.41 -2.63
CA CYS A 137 -23.81 13.25 -1.75
C CYS A 137 -23.60 11.91 -2.48
N SER A 138 -23.70 11.91 -3.81
CA SER A 138 -23.44 10.76 -4.68
C SER A 138 -22.06 10.80 -5.35
N ALA A 139 -21.29 11.88 -5.13
CA ALA A 139 -19.99 12.10 -5.75
C ALA A 139 -19.00 10.98 -5.41
N ARG A 140 -18.38 10.45 -6.46
CA ARG A 140 -17.35 9.41 -6.38
C ARG A 140 -16.23 9.74 -7.34
N LEU A 141 -15.03 9.30 -6.98
CA LEU A 141 -13.92 9.19 -7.92
C LEU A 141 -13.63 7.70 -8.15
N GLY A 142 -12.98 7.38 -9.25
CA GLY A 142 -12.59 6.01 -9.55
C GLY A 142 -11.52 5.91 -10.62
N ASP A 143 -10.85 4.76 -10.61
CA ASP A 143 -9.73 4.43 -11.48
C ASP A 143 -9.82 2.97 -11.92
N ARG A 144 -9.22 2.68 -13.07
CA ARG A 144 -8.91 1.32 -13.49
C ARG A 144 -7.42 1.06 -13.29
N TRP A 145 -7.11 0.00 -12.56
CA TRP A 145 -5.75 -0.47 -12.31
C TRP A 145 -5.50 -1.82 -12.96
N PHE A 146 -4.29 -1.98 -13.48
CA PHE A 146 -3.80 -3.23 -14.08
C PHE A 146 -2.62 -3.74 -13.29
N PHE A 147 -2.60 -5.03 -12.97
CA PHE A 147 -1.60 -5.63 -12.11
C PHE A 147 -0.98 -6.89 -12.70
N ARG A 148 0.26 -7.16 -12.29
CA ARG A 148 0.99 -8.41 -12.53
C ARG A 148 1.19 -9.16 -11.22
N ALA A 149 0.97 -10.47 -11.24
CA ALA A 149 1.28 -11.32 -10.11
C ALA A 149 2.81 -11.43 -9.92
N LYS A 150 3.29 -11.15 -8.71
CA LYS A 150 4.65 -11.45 -8.25
C LYS A 150 4.59 -12.30 -6.99
N LYS A 151 5.75 -12.87 -6.62
CA LYS A 151 5.91 -13.56 -5.33
C LYS A 151 5.63 -12.65 -4.12
N SER A 152 5.88 -11.36 -4.28
CA SER A 152 5.66 -10.34 -3.24
C SER A 152 4.22 -9.82 -3.17
N GLY A 153 3.33 -10.24 -4.08
CA GLY A 153 1.98 -9.70 -4.22
C GLY A 153 1.70 -9.16 -5.62
N TRP A 154 0.58 -8.46 -5.77
CA TRP A 154 0.24 -7.75 -7.00
C TRP A 154 1.16 -6.54 -7.21
N GLU A 155 1.71 -6.40 -8.41
CA GLU A 155 2.50 -5.25 -8.84
C GLU A 155 1.67 -4.38 -9.80
N PRO A 156 1.42 -3.10 -9.52
CA PRO A 156 0.67 -2.22 -10.40
C PRO A 156 1.50 -1.86 -11.64
N ILE A 157 0.89 -1.93 -12.81
CA ILE A 157 1.51 -1.68 -14.12
C ILE A 157 1.05 -0.33 -14.66
N ALA A 158 -0.26 -0.12 -14.66
CA ALA A 158 -0.92 1.03 -15.27
C ALA A 158 -2.17 1.42 -14.50
N ARG A 159 -2.48 2.72 -14.58
CA ARG A 159 -3.71 3.37 -14.13
C ARG A 159 -4.28 4.14 -15.31
N THR A 160 -5.58 4.00 -15.57
CA THR A 160 -6.28 4.82 -16.58
C THR A 160 -7.78 4.88 -16.28
N THR A 161 -8.49 5.71 -17.01
CA THR A 161 -9.96 5.71 -17.14
C THR A 161 -10.40 5.25 -18.54
N ASP A 162 -9.46 5.03 -19.45
CA ASP A 162 -9.74 4.61 -20.82
C ASP A 162 -10.25 3.17 -20.90
N GLY A 163 -10.97 2.90 -21.98
CA GLY A 163 -11.32 1.54 -22.40
C GLY A 163 -10.18 0.83 -23.13
N GLY A 164 -10.35 -0.48 -23.30
CA GLY A 164 -9.43 -1.29 -24.08
C GLY A 164 -8.08 -1.56 -23.42
N CYS A 165 -7.12 -2.02 -24.24
CA CYS A 165 -5.82 -2.51 -23.79
C CYS A 165 -4.66 -1.51 -23.93
N ARG A 166 -4.89 -0.33 -24.52
CA ARG A 166 -3.80 0.55 -24.96
C ARG A 166 -2.88 0.97 -23.81
N ALA A 167 -3.45 1.49 -22.73
CA ALA A 167 -2.69 2.02 -21.59
C ALA A 167 -1.80 0.97 -20.93
N VAL A 168 -2.30 -0.26 -20.74
CA VAL A 168 -1.52 -1.35 -20.13
C VAL A 168 -0.50 -1.94 -21.10
N ARG A 169 -0.86 -2.17 -22.37
CA ARG A 169 0.04 -2.82 -23.34
C ARG A 169 1.19 -1.94 -23.82
N GLN A 170 1.08 -0.62 -23.68
CA GLN A 170 2.22 0.27 -23.87
C GLN A 170 3.32 0.05 -22.81
N ARG A 171 2.94 -0.35 -21.59
CA ARG A 171 3.88 -0.58 -20.48
C ARG A 171 4.26 -2.05 -20.31
N GLU A 172 3.31 -2.95 -20.55
CA GLU A 172 3.48 -4.39 -20.45
C GLU A 172 2.86 -5.06 -21.69
N PRO A 173 3.62 -5.20 -22.78
CA PRO A 173 3.11 -5.75 -24.04
C PRO A 173 2.55 -7.18 -23.91
N ALA A 174 2.99 -7.94 -22.91
CA ALA A 174 2.56 -9.30 -22.62
C ALA A 174 1.21 -9.37 -21.87
N PHE A 175 0.60 -8.23 -21.52
CA PHE A 175 -0.69 -8.22 -20.84
C PHE A 175 -1.78 -8.88 -21.72
N PRO A 176 -2.59 -9.81 -21.18
CA PRO A 176 -3.57 -10.55 -21.97
C PRO A 176 -4.66 -9.64 -22.51
N VAL A 177 -4.82 -9.67 -23.84
CA VAL A 177 -5.84 -8.88 -24.53
C VAL A 177 -7.25 -9.26 -24.08
N SER A 178 -7.49 -10.53 -23.73
CA SER A 178 -8.77 -11.03 -23.23
C SER A 178 -9.26 -10.32 -21.96
N LEU A 179 -8.37 -9.78 -21.13
CA LEU A 179 -8.74 -9.09 -19.89
C LEU A 179 -9.10 -7.62 -20.10
N CYS A 180 -8.74 -7.04 -21.26
CA CYS A 180 -8.90 -5.60 -21.48
C CYS A 180 -9.66 -5.22 -22.76
N ALA A 181 -9.79 -6.12 -23.75
CA ALA A 181 -10.32 -5.78 -25.07
C ALA A 181 -11.76 -5.24 -25.02
N SER A 182 -12.60 -5.82 -24.17
CA SER A 182 -14.01 -5.45 -24.04
C SER A 182 -14.27 -4.38 -22.98
N LEU A 183 -13.22 -3.81 -22.37
CA LEU A 183 -13.41 -2.82 -21.33
C LEU A 183 -13.85 -1.49 -21.95
N ALA A 184 -15.02 -1.02 -21.56
CA ALA A 184 -15.44 0.34 -21.85
C ALA A 184 -14.62 1.35 -21.03
N PRO A 185 -14.52 2.62 -21.48
CA PRO A 185 -14.04 3.70 -20.64
C PRO A 185 -14.85 3.79 -19.33
N LEU A 186 -14.21 4.18 -18.24
CA LEU A 186 -14.91 4.46 -16.99
C LEU A 186 -15.87 5.64 -17.18
N PRO A 187 -17.01 5.66 -16.45
CA PRO A 187 -17.94 6.78 -16.49
C PRO A 187 -17.22 8.12 -16.19
N PRO A 188 -17.47 9.19 -16.95
CA PRO A 188 -16.85 10.50 -16.70
C PRO A 188 -17.12 11.06 -15.30
N SER A 189 -18.23 10.63 -14.67
CA SER A 189 -18.56 11.00 -13.29
C SER A 189 -17.56 10.49 -12.26
N LEU A 190 -16.80 9.43 -12.57
CA LEU A 190 -15.74 8.90 -11.70
C LEU A 190 -14.40 9.62 -11.90
N HIS A 191 -14.27 10.43 -12.95
CA HIS A 191 -13.05 11.18 -13.20
C HIS A 191 -13.39 12.52 -13.89
N PRO A 192 -14.08 13.42 -13.17
CA PRO A 192 -14.54 14.67 -13.74
C PRO A 192 -13.35 15.51 -14.22
N SER A 193 -13.34 15.81 -15.52
CA SER A 193 -12.40 16.78 -16.07
C SER A 193 -12.94 18.18 -15.78
N HIS A 194 -12.41 18.84 -14.76
CA HIS A 194 -12.72 20.25 -14.55
C HIS A 194 -11.94 21.07 -15.58
N ALA A 195 -12.66 21.81 -16.43
CA ALA A 195 -12.03 22.87 -17.22
C ALA A 195 -11.37 23.87 -16.25
N PRO A 196 -10.17 24.39 -16.56
CA PRO A 196 -9.58 25.44 -15.74
C PRO A 196 -10.57 26.61 -15.67
N SER A 197 -10.78 27.13 -14.46
CA SER A 197 -11.73 28.22 -14.23
C SER A 197 -11.38 29.38 -15.17
N SER A 198 -12.28 29.71 -16.09
CA SER A 198 -12.08 30.84 -16.99
C SER A 198 -11.87 32.09 -16.13
N ALA A 199 -10.76 32.80 -16.34
CA ALA A 199 -10.46 34.03 -15.63
C ALA A 199 -11.63 35.03 -15.83
N SER A 200 -12.13 35.58 -14.74
CA SER A 200 -13.16 36.62 -14.77
C SER A 200 -12.70 37.80 -15.65
N PRO A 201 -13.57 38.37 -16.49
CA PRO A 201 -13.21 39.51 -17.31
C PRO A 201 -12.86 40.70 -16.41
N THR A 202 -11.66 41.25 -16.62
CA THR A 202 -11.22 42.49 -15.96
C THR A 202 -12.07 43.66 -16.50
N PRO A 203 -12.59 44.56 -15.65
CA PRO A 203 -13.35 45.71 -16.14
C PRO A 203 -12.40 46.66 -16.88
N ALA A 204 -12.78 47.04 -18.11
CA ALA A 204 -12.09 48.09 -18.85
C ALA A 204 -12.34 49.46 -18.17
N SER A 205 -11.28 50.25 -18.03
CA SER A 205 -11.32 51.65 -17.55
C SER A 205 -11.71 52.62 -18.66
#